data_AF-A0A427AH88-F1
#
_entry.id   AF-A0A427AH88-F1
#
_cell.length_a   1.000
_cell.length_b   1.000
_cell.length_c   1.000
_cell.angle_alpha   90.00
_cell.angle_beta   90.00
_cell.angle_gamma   90.00
#
_symmetry.space_group_name_H-M   'P 1'
#
loop_
_entity.id
_entity.type
_entity.pdbx_description
1 polymer ?
#
loop_
_entity_poly.entity_id
_entity_poly.type
_entity_poly.pdbx_seq_one_letter_code
_entity_poly.pdbx_strand_id
1 'polypeptide(L)'
;MNSDTPLDYAVFQLSPRRSRCELFVSGDGKTEKLASGLLKPFIAHLKVADDQAAQAGNSIKLEVDRPRNSSSWFKKGTLERFVRFVSTPDVLESANTYDAEMAQLEGARRIYSQVMLLTVEHI
;
A
#
# COMPACT_ATOMS: atom_id res chain seq x y z
N MET A 1 14.97 17.07 -3.07
CA MET A 1 13.77 17.87 -3.38
C MET A 1 12.97 18.10 -2.09
N ASN A 2 12.16 19.17 -2.01
CA ASN A 2 11.33 19.42 -0.83
C ASN A 2 10.11 18.48 -0.82
N SER A 3 9.55 18.20 0.36
CA SER A 3 8.38 17.31 0.48
C SER A 3 7.15 17.85 -0.27
N ASP A 4 7.03 19.16 -0.46
CA ASP A 4 5.94 19.76 -1.23
C ASP A 4 6.14 19.76 -2.75
N THR A 5 7.32 19.32 -3.23
CA THR A 5 7.61 19.27 -4.66
C THR A 5 6.66 18.31 -5.37
N PRO A 6 5.87 18.77 -6.36
CA PRO A 6 5.08 17.91 -7.23
C PRO A 6 6.01 16.98 -8.02
N LEU A 7 5.58 15.73 -8.19
CA LEU A 7 6.34 14.73 -8.93
C LEU A 7 5.79 14.59 -10.35
N ASP A 8 6.70 14.44 -11.30
CA ASP A 8 6.38 14.03 -12.66
C ASP A 8 6.09 12.52 -12.71
N TYR A 9 6.91 11.73 -12.00
CA TYR A 9 6.75 10.28 -11.89
C TYR A 9 7.55 9.72 -10.70
N ALA A 10 7.26 8.46 -10.36
CA ALA A 10 8.10 7.63 -9.51
C ALA A 10 8.40 6.30 -10.22
N VAL A 11 9.58 5.72 -9.97
CA VAL A 11 10.01 4.46 -10.59
C VAL A 11 10.56 3.53 -9.53
N PHE A 12 10.03 2.32 -9.47
CA PHE A 12 10.68 1.20 -8.80
C PHE A 12 11.62 0.52 -9.81
N GLN A 13 12.92 0.54 -9.54
CA GLN A 13 13.90 -0.28 -10.25
C GLN A 13 14.03 -1.62 -9.55
N LEU A 14 13.77 -2.71 -10.26
CA LEU A 14 13.70 -4.05 -9.70
C LEU A 14 15.07 -4.73 -9.75
N SER A 15 15.37 -5.53 -8.72
CA SER A 15 16.51 -6.43 -8.76
C SER A 15 16.30 -7.54 -9.80
N PRO A 16 17.36 -8.25 -10.26
CA PRO A 16 17.22 -9.34 -11.23
C PRO A 16 16.27 -10.46 -10.77
N ARG A 17 16.19 -10.72 -9.46
CA ARG A 17 15.25 -11.69 -8.86
C ARG A 17 13.86 -11.11 -8.61
N ARG A 18 13.66 -9.82 -8.89
CA ARG A 18 12.38 -9.10 -8.78
C ARG A 18 11.73 -9.14 -7.39
N SER A 19 12.52 -9.44 -6.35
CA SER A 19 12.08 -9.47 -4.95
C SER A 19 12.42 -8.19 -4.18
N ARG A 20 13.33 -7.37 -4.70
CA ARG A 20 13.79 -6.12 -4.10
C ARG A 20 13.71 -5.00 -5.12
N CYS A 21 13.63 -3.77 -4.64
CA CYS A 21 13.63 -2.61 -5.50
C CYS A 21 14.34 -1.40 -4.88
N GLU A 22 14.66 -0.44 -5.75
CA GLU A 22 14.99 0.93 -5.39
C GLU A 22 13.91 1.85 -5.93
N LEU A 23 13.35 2.70 -5.07
CA LEU A 23 12.34 3.67 -5.45
C LEU A 23 13.02 5.02 -5.72
N PHE A 24 12.83 5.55 -6.92
CA PHE A 24 13.25 6.88 -7.32
C PHE A 24 12.02 7.76 -7.56
N VAL A 25 12.14 9.03 -7.23
CA VAL A 25 11.14 10.06 -7.52
C VAL A 25 11.74 11.12 -8.42
N SER A 26 10.96 11.63 -9.36
CA SER A 26 11.37 12.68 -10.28
C SER A 26 10.35 13.83 -10.29
N GLY A 27 10.84 15.05 -10.24
CA GLY A 27 10.04 16.27 -10.27
C GLY A 27 10.94 17.50 -10.35
N ASP A 28 10.47 18.56 -11.03
CA ASP A 28 11.22 19.80 -11.21
C ASP A 28 12.62 19.56 -11.85
N GLY A 29 12.68 18.63 -12.82
CA GLY A 29 13.91 18.25 -13.51
C GLY A 29 14.95 17.52 -12.65
N LYS A 30 14.62 17.17 -11.40
CA LYS A 30 15.51 16.45 -10.47
C LYS A 30 14.97 15.06 -10.22
N THR A 31 15.88 14.09 -10.11
CA THR A 31 15.56 12.72 -9.70
C THR A 31 16.38 12.36 -8.48
N GLU A 32 15.76 11.77 -7.47
CA GLU A 32 16.45 11.29 -6.27
C GLU A 32 15.91 9.95 -5.79
N LYS A 33 16.78 9.17 -5.16
CA LYS A 33 16.42 7.90 -4.52
C LYS A 33 15.65 8.20 -3.24
N LEU A 34 14.47 7.59 -3.11
CA LEU A 34 13.60 7.75 -1.96
C LEU A 34 13.73 6.59 -0.97
N ALA A 35 13.82 5.35 -1.46
CA ALA A 35 13.84 4.15 -0.63
C ALA A 35 14.51 2.97 -1.32
N SER A 36 14.85 1.94 -0.55
CA SER A 36 15.21 0.61 -1.05
C SER A 36 14.68 -0.45 -0.10
N GLY A 37 14.23 -1.59 -0.62
CA GLY A 37 13.67 -2.65 0.21
C GLY A 37 13.11 -3.82 -0.58
N LEU A 38 12.32 -4.65 0.11
CA LEU A 38 11.51 -5.69 -0.53
C LEU A 38 10.44 -5.04 -1.41
N LEU A 39 10.18 -5.62 -2.59
CA LEU A 39 9.19 -5.07 -3.52
C LEU A 39 7.75 -5.24 -3.01
N LYS A 40 7.45 -6.41 -2.42
CA LYS A 40 6.09 -6.82 -2.06
C LYS A 40 5.34 -5.78 -1.20
N PRO A 41 5.90 -5.19 -0.13
CA PRO A 41 5.22 -4.16 0.64
C PRO A 41 4.85 -2.91 -0.16
N PHE A 42 5.68 -2.52 -1.14
CA PHE A 42 5.42 -1.33 -1.96
C PHE A 42 4.29 -1.53 -2.97
N ILE A 43 4.06 -2.75 -3.45
CA ILE A 43 3.08 -3.01 -4.52
C ILE A 43 1.78 -3.66 -4.03
N ALA A 44 1.77 -4.24 -2.81
CA ALA A 44 0.62 -4.97 -2.27
C ALA A 44 -0.71 -4.19 -2.27
N HIS A 45 -0.65 -2.86 -2.22
CA HIS A 45 -1.82 -1.98 -2.21
C HIS A 45 -1.92 -1.07 -3.44
N LEU A 46 -1.09 -1.28 -4.46
CA LEU A 46 -1.06 -0.49 -5.68
C LEU A 46 -1.35 -1.40 -6.86
N LYS A 47 -2.63 -1.56 -7.21
CA LYS A 47 -3.05 -2.46 -8.30
C LYS A 47 -2.28 -2.23 -9.61
N VAL A 48 -2.11 -0.97 -10.00
CA VAL A 48 -1.34 -0.60 -11.21
C VAL A 48 0.12 -1.06 -11.11
N ALA A 49 0.73 -0.97 -9.92
CA ALA A 49 2.10 -1.41 -9.70
C ALA A 49 2.20 -2.95 -9.71
N ASP A 50 1.22 -3.63 -9.13
CA ASP A 50 1.12 -5.09 -9.10
C ASP A 50 0.95 -5.66 -10.52
N ASP A 51 0.05 -5.08 -11.32
CA ASP A 51 -0.16 -5.42 -12.72
C ASP A 51 1.12 -5.25 -13.56
N GLN A 52 1.87 -4.17 -13.34
CA GLN A 52 3.17 -3.94 -13.99
C GLN A 52 4.26 -4.91 -13.48
N ALA A 53 4.25 -5.24 -12.19
CA ALA A 53 5.17 -6.22 -11.61
C ALA A 53 4.97 -7.63 -12.18
N ALA A 54 3.75 -7.98 -12.60
CA ALA A 54 3.48 -9.25 -13.27
C ALA A 54 4.10 -9.32 -14.69
N GLN A 55 4.41 -8.19 -15.32
CA GLN A 55 5.01 -8.13 -16.66
C GLN A 55 6.51 -8.42 -16.61
N ALA A 56 7.16 -8.74 -17.73
CA ALA A 56 8.59 -9.10 -17.80
C ALA A 56 9.58 -7.92 -17.60
N GLY A 57 9.11 -6.75 -17.15
CA GLY A 57 9.92 -5.55 -16.96
C GLY A 57 10.77 -5.56 -15.69
N ASN A 58 11.89 -4.82 -15.74
CA ASN A 58 12.78 -4.55 -14.61
C ASN A 58 12.49 -3.22 -13.92
N SER A 59 11.43 -2.53 -14.33
CA SER A 59 10.98 -1.31 -13.68
C SER A 59 9.46 -1.22 -13.67
N ILE A 60 8.94 -0.52 -12.66
CA ILE A 60 7.53 -0.18 -12.52
C ILE A 60 7.46 1.33 -12.44
N LYS A 61 6.72 1.96 -13.33
CA LYS A 61 6.59 3.42 -13.38
C LYS A 61 5.20 3.83 -12.90
N LEU A 62 5.17 4.73 -11.93
CA LEU A 62 3.97 5.39 -11.43
C LEU A 62 3.96 6.83 -11.90
N GLU A 63 2.94 7.18 -12.67
CA GLU A 63 2.68 8.53 -13.11
C GLU A 63 1.17 8.78 -13.04
N VAL A 64 0.79 10.03 -12.75
CA VAL A 64 -0.61 10.42 -12.70
C VAL A 64 -0.99 10.93 -14.07
N ASP A 65 -2.04 10.34 -14.65
CA ASP A 65 -2.62 10.85 -15.89
C ASP A 65 -3.08 12.28 -15.64
N ARG A 66 -2.56 13.24 -16.41
CA ARG A 66 -2.74 14.68 -16.14
C ARG A 66 -3.98 15.20 -16.85
N PRO A 67 -5.14 15.37 -16.19
CA PRO A 67 -6.09 16.39 -16.64
C PRO A 67 -5.58 17.76 -16.21
N ARG A 68 -6.04 18.79 -16.91
CA ARG A 68 -5.57 20.18 -16.87
C ARG A 68 -5.51 20.86 -15.48
N ASN A 69 -5.96 20.21 -14.39
CA ASN A 69 -6.17 20.81 -13.07
C ASN A 69 -5.85 19.96 -11.80
N SER A 70 -5.19 18.78 -11.84
CA SER A 70 -5.21 17.88 -10.66
C SER A 70 -3.89 17.25 -10.18
N SER A 71 -2.82 18.02 -9.96
CA SER A 71 -1.58 17.50 -9.32
C SER A 71 -1.20 18.21 -8.02
N SER A 72 -2.11 18.22 -7.04
CA SER A 72 -1.76 18.65 -5.67
C SER A 72 -1.30 17.51 -4.77
N TRP A 73 -1.75 16.27 -5.03
CA TRP A 73 -1.55 15.14 -4.11
C TRP A 73 -0.29 14.32 -4.40
N PHE A 74 0.12 14.23 -5.68
CA PHE A 74 1.28 13.45 -6.11
C PHE A 74 2.59 14.24 -5.92
N LYS A 75 2.89 14.48 -4.64
CA LYS A 75 4.08 15.18 -4.17
C LYS A 75 5.05 14.21 -3.52
N LYS A 76 6.31 14.62 -3.42
CA LYS A 76 7.35 13.85 -2.72
C LYS A 76 6.93 13.42 -1.32
N GLY A 77 6.36 14.33 -0.53
CA GLY A 77 5.94 14.09 0.86
C GLY A 77 4.84 13.03 0.98
N THR A 78 4.01 12.87 -0.05
CA THR A 78 3.01 11.80 -0.11
C THR A 78 3.70 10.44 -0.27
N LEU A 79 4.70 10.34 -1.16
CA LEU A 79 5.48 9.11 -1.29
C LEU A 79 6.37 8.83 -0.08
N GLU A 80 6.95 9.86 0.56
CA GLU A 80 7.70 9.68 1.82
C GLU A 80 6.82 9.04 2.92
N ARG A 81 5.58 9.54 3.09
CA ARG A 81 4.60 8.97 4.03
C ARG A 81 4.22 7.55 3.64
N PHE A 82 3.97 7.29 2.36
CA PHE A 82 3.67 5.95 1.87
C PHE A 82 4.80 4.97 2.16
N VAL A 83 6.04 5.32 1.81
CA VAL A 83 7.24 4.52 2.07
C VAL A 83 7.35 4.21 3.57
N ARG A 84 7.19 5.22 4.43
CA ARG A 84 7.25 5.02 5.88
C ARG A 84 6.18 4.05 6.36
N PHE A 85 4.96 4.16 5.84
CA PHE A 85 3.85 3.27 6.18
C PHE A 85 4.15 1.82 5.79
N VAL A 86 4.50 1.56 4.53
CA VAL A 86 4.74 0.18 4.04
C VAL A 86 6.06 -0.43 4.53
N SER A 87 6.99 0.40 5.00
CA SER A 87 8.26 -0.07 5.59
C SER A 87 8.15 -0.36 7.08
N THR A 88 7.00 -0.11 7.71
CA THR A 88 6.75 -0.40 9.13
C THR A 88 5.76 -1.57 9.24
N PRO A 89 6.20 -2.82 8.98
CA PRO A 89 5.31 -3.97 8.88
C PRO A 89 4.51 -4.22 10.17
N ASP A 90 5.07 -3.90 11.34
CA ASP A 90 4.44 -4.11 12.65
C ASP A 90 3.05 -3.46 12.76
N VAL A 91 2.85 -2.27 12.16
CA VAL A 91 1.55 -1.58 12.18
C VAL A 91 0.54 -2.27 11.28
N LEU A 92 0.99 -2.74 10.11
CA LEU A 92 0.14 -3.46 9.16
C LEU A 92 -0.23 -4.86 9.67
N GLU A 93 0.72 -5.56 10.30
CA GLU A 93 0.51 -6.85 10.93
C GLU A 93 -0.44 -6.73 12.12
N SER A 94 -0.25 -5.72 12.97
CA SER A 94 -1.16 -5.44 14.09
C SER A 94 -2.59 -5.16 13.60
N ALA A 95 -2.74 -4.34 12.54
CA ALA A 95 -4.06 -4.05 11.98
C ALA A 95 -4.78 -5.30 11.45
N ASN A 96 -4.06 -6.18 10.75
CA ASN A 96 -4.62 -7.45 10.27
C ASN A 96 -5.00 -8.39 11.41
N THR A 97 -4.18 -8.47 12.46
CA THR A 97 -4.49 -9.26 13.66
C THR A 97 -5.75 -8.74 14.34
N TYR A 98 -5.87 -7.43 14.54
CA TYR A 98 -7.08 -6.84 15.14
C TYR A 98 -8.33 -7.10 14.32
N ASP A 99 -8.25 -7.03 12.98
CA ASP A 99 -9.38 -7.31 12.11
C ASP A 99 -9.85 -8.77 12.24
N ALA A 100 -8.91 -9.72 12.29
CA ALA A 100 -9.20 -11.13 12.51
C ALA A 100 -9.83 -11.39 13.90
N GLU A 101 -9.29 -10.76 14.95
CA GLU A 101 -9.82 -10.87 16.31
C GLU A 101 -11.24 -10.28 16.43
N MET A 102 -11.50 -9.13 15.81
CA MET A 102 -12.83 -8.53 15.75
C MET A 102 -13.82 -9.45 15.03
N ALA A 103 -13.43 -10.02 13.89
CA ALA A 103 -14.27 -10.98 13.16
C ALA A 103 -14.61 -12.22 14.01
N GLN A 104 -13.66 -12.73 14.80
CA GLN A 104 -13.91 -13.83 15.73
C GLN A 104 -14.92 -13.46 16.82
N LEU A 105 -14.77 -12.29 17.45
CA LEU A 105 -15.71 -11.80 18.48
C LEU A 105 -17.12 -11.63 17.91
N GLU A 106 -17.25 -11.09 16.69
CA GLU A 106 -18.55 -11.00 16.03
C GLU A 106 -19.17 -12.37 15.74
N GLY A 107 -18.35 -13.33 15.28
CA GLY A 107 -18.78 -14.70 15.07
C GLY A 107 -19.31 -15.35 16.35
N ALA A 108 -18.56 -15.21 17.45
CA ALA A 108 -18.99 -15.69 18.76
C ALA A 108 -20.30 -15.03 19.20
N ARG A 109 -20.43 -13.70 19.07
CA ARG A 109 -21.67 -12.97 19.40
C ARG A 109 -22.88 -13.49 18.61
N ARG A 110 -22.71 -13.76 17.32
CA ARG A 110 -23.78 -14.31 16.46
C ARG A 110 -24.22 -15.69 16.94
N ILE A 111 -23.27 -16.57 17.25
CA ILE A 111 -23.56 -17.91 17.78
C ILE A 111 -24.31 -17.81 19.10
N TYR A 112 -23.83 -17.02 20.07
CA TYR A 112 -24.52 -16.83 21.35
C TYR A 112 -25.94 -16.29 21.19
N SER A 113 -26.15 -15.33 20.28
CA SER A 113 -27.46 -14.76 20.02
C SER A 113 -28.44 -15.80 19.44
N GLN A 114 -27.98 -16.67 18.53
CA GLN A 114 -28.78 -17.76 17.97
C GLN A 114 -29.13 -18.82 19.02
N VAL A 115 -28.14 -19.26 19.81
CA VAL A 115 -28.35 -20.24 20.87
C VAL A 115 -29.35 -19.72 21.90
N MET A 116 -29.23 -18.44 22.30
CA MET A 116 -30.16 -17.81 23.22
C MET A 116 -31.59 -17.84 22.65
N LEU A 117 -31.78 -17.42 21.39
CA LEU A 117 -33.08 -17.45 20.70
C LEU A 117 -33.69 -18.86 20.69
N LEU A 118 -32.92 -19.89 20.36
CA LEU A 118 -33.38 -21.28 20.34
C LEU A 118 -33.74 -21.82 21.73
N THR A 119 -33.06 -21.38 22.78
CA THR A 119 -33.40 -21.74 24.17
C THR A 119 -34.63 -21.03 24.69
N VAL A 120 -34.97 -19.84 24.19
CA VAL A 120 -36.21 -19.14 24.58
C VAL A 120 -37.43 -19.73 23.87
N GLU A 121 -37.29 -20.31 22.67
CA GLU A 121 -38.39 -20.97 21.95
C GLU A 121 -38.75 -22.38 22.47
N HIS A 122 -37.93 -22.96 23.37
CA HIS A 122 -38.15 -24.30 23.96
C HIS A 122 -38.58 -24.27 25.44
N ILE A 123 -38.99 -23.10 25.96
CA ILE A 123 -39.63 -22.90 27.28
C ILE A 123 -41.04 -22.38 27.05
#